data_AF-A0A3C0ASD1-F1
#
_entry.id   AF-A0A3C0ASD1-F1
#
_cell.length_a   1.000
_cell.length_b   1.000
_cell.length_c   1.000
_cell.angle_alpha   90.00
_cell.angle_beta   90.00
_cell.angle_gamma   90.00
#
_symmetry.space_group_name_H-M   'P 1'
#
loop_
_entity.id
_entity.type
_entity.pdbx_description
1 polymer ?
#
loop_
_entity_poly.entity_id
_entity_poly.type
_entity_poly.pdbx_seq_one_letter_code
_entity_poly.pdbx_strand_id
1 'polypeptide(L)'
;NLSGAFLAELTRHLQGQNPNFAFANSWLVHRLADQVLTIEQVVHTEGQAQAVDQVSIGNSINSLRFLNSNDWRLFIEKHSLVERTLTGDPSHIYAQMDFATRNRYRRAVEGIARRSKFTEYDVALKAVQLAENHASDNPEDRAAHVGYYLIDHGRPVLECLVEMRLTPAVMLDKLRRRFPLICYLSSMTFFILAATILFFAAAHYSV
;
A
#
# COMPACT_ATOMS: atom_id res chain seq x y z
N ASN A 1 8.40 -9.35 39.85
CA ASN A 1 7.06 -9.90 39.62
C ASN A 1 7.18 -11.07 38.67
N LEU A 2 6.89 -12.28 39.14
CA LEU A 2 6.80 -13.47 38.29
C LEU A 2 5.56 -13.29 37.40
N SER A 3 5.66 -13.49 36.08
CA SER A 3 4.49 -13.36 35.20
C SER A 3 3.50 -14.51 35.44
N GLY A 4 2.20 -14.24 35.30
CA GLY A 4 1.15 -15.25 35.48
C GLY A 4 1.36 -16.46 34.56
N ALA A 5 1.73 -16.22 33.31
CA ALA A 5 2.11 -17.25 32.35
C ALA A 5 3.26 -18.17 32.81
N PHE A 6 4.32 -17.61 33.43
CA PHE A 6 5.43 -18.40 33.94
C PHE A 6 5.01 -19.29 35.12
N LEU A 7 4.20 -18.75 36.03
CA LEU A 7 3.66 -19.49 37.17
C LEU A 7 2.73 -20.61 36.72
N ALA A 8 1.85 -20.35 35.74
CA ALA A 8 0.95 -21.36 35.21
C ALA A 8 1.70 -22.54 34.55
N GLU A 9 2.72 -22.23 33.75
CA GLU A 9 3.53 -23.25 33.09
C GLU A 9 4.41 -24.02 34.09
N LEU A 10 4.98 -23.34 35.08
CA LEU A 10 5.77 -23.94 36.16
C LEU A 10 4.91 -24.89 37.01
N THR A 11 3.69 -24.50 37.40
CA THR A 11 2.76 -25.37 38.12
C THR A 11 2.35 -26.58 37.28
N ARG A 12 2.05 -26.38 35.99
CA ARG A 12 1.72 -27.47 35.05
C ARG A 12 2.84 -28.50 34.95
N HIS A 13 4.10 -28.04 34.92
CA HIS A 13 5.27 -28.91 34.85
C HIS A 13 5.57 -29.63 36.18
N LEU A 14 5.39 -28.95 37.32
CA LEU A 14 5.64 -29.50 38.66
C LEU A 14 4.57 -30.52 39.09
N GLN A 15 3.32 -30.39 38.64
CA GLN A 15 2.27 -31.38 38.89
C GLN A 15 2.44 -32.66 38.05
N GLY A 16 3.13 -32.58 36.91
CA GLY A 16 3.31 -33.70 35.98
C GLY A 16 4.53 -34.59 36.26
N GLN A 17 5.48 -34.17 37.09
CA GLN A 17 6.73 -34.92 37.32
C GLN A 17 7.02 -35.13 38.81
N ASN A 18 7.07 -36.41 39.21
CA ASN A 18 7.75 -37.01 40.37
C ASN A 18 7.51 -36.41 41.79
N PRO A 19 7.13 -37.22 42.81
CA PRO A 19 6.94 -36.79 44.21
C PRO A 19 8.12 -36.04 44.87
N ASN A 20 9.32 -36.07 44.30
CA ASN A 20 10.49 -35.32 44.77
C ASN A 20 10.37 -33.79 44.68
N PHE A 21 9.38 -33.25 43.93
CA PHE A 21 9.17 -31.80 43.79
C PHE A 21 8.15 -31.20 44.77
N ALA A 22 7.66 -31.99 45.74
CA ALA A 22 6.72 -31.52 46.76
C ALA A 22 7.23 -30.29 47.54
N PHE A 23 8.56 -30.22 47.78
CA PHE A 23 9.20 -29.08 48.44
C PHE A 23 9.19 -27.80 47.59
N ALA A 24 9.40 -27.92 46.27
CA ALA A 24 9.36 -26.77 45.36
C ALA A 24 7.93 -26.21 45.24
N ASN A 25 6.93 -27.10 45.24
CA ASN A 25 5.52 -26.71 45.23
C ASN A 25 5.11 -26.02 46.54
N SER A 26 5.54 -26.54 47.71
CA SER A 26 5.24 -25.90 49.01
C SER A 26 5.93 -24.55 49.17
N TRP A 27 7.17 -24.40 48.69
CA TRP A 27 7.86 -23.12 48.65
C TRP A 27 7.12 -22.10 47.76
N LEU A 28 6.63 -22.54 46.60
CA LEU A 28 5.89 -21.70 45.65
C LEU A 28 4.53 -21.27 46.20
N VAL A 29 3.80 -22.18 46.87
CA VAL A 29 2.56 -21.87 47.60
C VAL A 29 2.83 -20.85 48.70
N HIS A 30 3.88 -21.02 49.49
CA HIS A 30 4.21 -20.09 50.58
C HIS A 30 4.58 -18.69 50.04
N ARG A 31 5.37 -18.63 48.96
CA ARG A 31 5.77 -17.38 48.29
C ARG A 31 4.60 -16.61 47.69
N LEU A 32 3.56 -17.31 47.24
CA LEU A 32 2.34 -16.70 46.69
C LEU A 32 1.34 -16.32 47.79
N ALA A 33 1.30 -17.08 48.89
CA ALA A 33 0.54 -16.73 50.08
C ALA A 33 1.03 -15.40 50.70
N ASP A 34 2.34 -15.14 50.68
CA ASP A 34 2.92 -13.84 51.07
C ASP A 34 2.45 -12.66 50.17
N GLN A 35 1.89 -12.96 49.00
CA GLN A 35 1.32 -11.99 48.04
C GLN A 35 -0.22 -12.01 47.99
N VAL A 36 -0.89 -12.75 48.88
CA VAL A 36 -2.37 -12.89 48.93
C VAL A 36 -2.97 -13.40 47.61
N LEU A 37 -2.23 -14.24 46.87
CA LEU A 37 -2.70 -14.83 45.61
C LEU A 37 -2.60 -16.34 45.70
N THR A 38 -3.66 -17.07 45.36
CA THR A 38 -3.57 -18.53 45.22
C THR A 38 -3.11 -18.88 43.80
N ILE A 39 -2.36 -19.98 43.66
CA ILE A 39 -1.89 -20.49 42.35
C ILE A 39 -3.05 -20.62 41.36
N GLU A 40 -4.18 -21.13 41.83
CA GLU A 40 -5.40 -21.32 41.06
C GLU A 40 -5.96 -20.00 40.49
N GLN A 41 -5.93 -18.92 41.27
CA GLN A 41 -6.39 -17.61 40.81
C GLN A 41 -5.48 -17.03 39.74
N VAL A 42 -4.16 -17.19 39.87
CA VAL A 42 -3.19 -16.72 38.87
C VAL A 42 -3.33 -17.50 37.55
N VAL A 43 -3.50 -18.82 37.62
CA VAL A 43 -3.72 -19.66 36.44
C VAL A 43 -5.06 -19.33 35.77
N HIS A 44 -6.13 -19.14 36.56
CA HIS A 44 -7.45 -18.83 36.03
C HIS A 44 -7.51 -17.44 35.37
N THR A 45 -6.88 -16.43 35.98
CA THR A 45 -6.83 -15.06 35.42
C THR A 45 -6.00 -15.00 34.14
N GLU A 46 -4.88 -15.70 34.07
CA GLU A 46 -4.07 -15.83 32.85
C GLU A 46 -4.82 -16.59 31.75
N GLY A 47 -5.50 -17.69 32.08
CA GLY A 47 -6.32 -18.44 31.13
C GLY A 47 -7.48 -17.61 30.56
N GLN A 48 -8.12 -16.78 31.40
CA GLN A 48 -9.15 -15.83 30.96
C GLN A 48 -8.57 -14.73 30.06
N ALA A 49 -7.41 -14.17 30.40
CA ALA A 49 -6.73 -13.19 29.56
C ALA A 49 -6.38 -13.76 28.18
N GLN A 50 -5.82 -14.98 28.13
CA GLN A 50 -5.53 -15.67 26.88
C GLN A 50 -6.79 -15.98 26.05
N ALA A 51 -7.91 -16.35 26.71
CA ALA A 51 -9.18 -16.58 26.01
C ALA A 51 -9.73 -15.28 25.40
N VAL A 52 -9.65 -14.15 26.12
CA VAL A 52 -10.04 -12.83 25.61
C VAL A 52 -9.17 -12.42 24.43
N ASP A 53 -7.86 -12.66 24.49
CA ASP A 53 -6.94 -12.38 23.39
C ASP A 53 -7.24 -13.24 22.16
N GLN A 54 -7.51 -14.55 22.35
CA GLN A 54 -7.88 -15.44 21.24
C GLN A 54 -9.17 -15.01 20.55
N VAL A 55 -10.19 -14.59 21.31
CA VAL A 55 -11.44 -14.07 20.74
C VAL A 55 -11.20 -12.76 19.98
N SER A 56 -10.37 -11.87 20.52
CA SER A 56 -10.06 -10.57 19.90
C SER A 56 -9.29 -10.73 18.58
N ILE A 57 -8.32 -11.65 18.54
CA ILE A 57 -7.59 -12.01 17.32
C ILE A 57 -8.55 -12.67 16.32
N GLY A 58 -9.40 -13.58 16.76
CA GLY A 58 -10.41 -14.23 15.93
C GLY A 58 -11.38 -13.22 15.29
N ASN A 59 -11.87 -12.25 16.07
CA ASN A 59 -12.73 -11.17 15.60
C ASN A 59 -12.02 -10.30 14.57
N SER A 60 -10.74 -9.98 14.78
CA SER A 60 -9.92 -9.19 13.85
C SER A 60 -9.73 -9.92 12.53
N ILE A 61 -9.37 -11.21 12.56
CA ILE A 61 -9.22 -12.05 11.37
C ILE A 61 -10.54 -12.17 10.61
N ASN A 62 -11.66 -12.39 11.32
CA ASN A 62 -12.96 -12.53 10.70
C ASN A 62 -13.44 -11.21 10.08
N SER A 63 -13.16 -10.08 10.73
CA SER A 63 -13.43 -8.74 10.19
C SER A 63 -12.61 -8.46 8.93
N LEU A 64 -11.31 -8.78 8.93
CA LEU A 64 -10.45 -8.65 7.75
C LEU A 64 -10.90 -9.59 6.62
N ARG A 65 -11.30 -10.83 6.93
CA ARG A 65 -11.81 -11.78 5.95
C ARG A 65 -13.15 -11.30 5.38
N PHE A 66 -14.03 -10.75 6.21
CA PHE A 66 -15.29 -10.15 5.79
C PHE A 66 -15.07 -8.94 4.88
N LEU A 67 -14.16 -8.04 5.25
CA LEU A 67 -13.76 -6.91 4.39
C LEU A 67 -13.17 -7.39 3.07
N ASN A 68 -12.39 -8.47 3.08
CA ASN A 68 -11.79 -9.08 1.88
C ASN A 68 -12.80 -9.87 1.03
N SER A 69 -13.85 -10.43 1.62
CA SER A 69 -14.90 -11.17 0.91
C SER A 69 -15.93 -10.27 0.25
N ASN A 70 -16.02 -9.01 0.69
CA ASN A 70 -16.79 -7.99 0.01
C ASN A 70 -15.95 -7.46 -1.17
N ASP A 71 -16.54 -7.39 -2.35
CA ASP A 71 -15.86 -6.91 -3.55
C ASP A 71 -15.64 -5.40 -3.45
N TRP A 72 -14.60 -5.00 -2.71
CA TRP A 72 -14.22 -3.59 -2.46
C TRP A 72 -14.10 -2.78 -3.76
N ARG A 73 -13.83 -3.49 -4.87
CA ARG A 73 -13.88 -2.98 -6.24
C ARG A 73 -15.26 -2.41 -6.63
N LEU A 74 -16.34 -3.18 -6.43
CA LEU A 74 -17.72 -2.75 -6.71
C LEU A 74 -18.16 -1.62 -5.78
N PHE A 75 -17.71 -1.62 -4.52
CA PHE A 75 -17.99 -0.54 -3.58
C PHE A 75 -17.36 0.80 -4.03
N ILE A 76 -16.08 0.78 -4.40
CA ILE A 76 -15.39 1.97 -4.91
C ILE A 76 -16.01 2.43 -6.23
N GLU A 77 -16.30 1.52 -7.16
CA GLU A 77 -16.91 1.89 -8.45
C GLU A 77 -18.29 2.56 -8.27
N LYS A 78 -19.09 2.11 -7.29
CA LYS A 78 -20.40 2.70 -7.00
C LYS A 78 -20.34 4.04 -6.26
N HIS A 79 -19.33 4.26 -5.42
CA HIS A 79 -19.26 5.42 -4.52
C HIS A 79 -18.15 6.43 -4.84
N SER A 80 -17.25 6.14 -5.77
CA SER A 80 -16.20 7.08 -6.19
C SER A 80 -16.77 8.15 -7.11
N LEU A 81 -16.77 9.40 -6.65
CA LEU A 81 -17.10 10.55 -7.49
C LEU A 81 -16.19 10.64 -8.72
N VAL A 82 -14.93 10.25 -8.59
CA VAL A 82 -13.95 10.21 -9.70
C VAL A 82 -14.39 9.21 -10.77
N GLU A 83 -14.75 7.98 -10.40
CA GLU A 83 -15.21 6.97 -11.36
C GLU A 83 -16.47 7.42 -12.10
N ARG A 84 -17.44 8.00 -11.37
CA ARG A 84 -18.67 8.54 -11.96
C ARG A 84 -18.37 9.67 -12.94
N THR A 85 -17.46 10.58 -12.59
CA THR A 85 -17.05 11.67 -13.47
C THR A 85 -16.35 11.14 -14.72
N LEU A 86 -15.38 10.23 -14.58
CA LEU A 86 -14.64 9.67 -15.72
C LEU A 86 -15.53 8.83 -16.67
N THR A 87 -16.65 8.29 -16.17
CA THR A 87 -17.67 7.65 -17.01
C THR A 87 -18.37 8.63 -17.96
N GLY A 88 -18.30 9.94 -17.69
CA GLY A 88 -18.75 11.01 -18.58
C GLY A 88 -17.86 11.23 -19.81
N ASP A 89 -16.86 10.37 -20.05
CA ASP A 89 -16.02 10.37 -21.25
C ASP A 89 -16.87 10.42 -22.54
N PRO A 90 -16.69 11.43 -23.41
CA PRO A 90 -17.54 11.63 -24.58
C PRO A 90 -17.36 10.54 -25.65
N SER A 91 -16.20 9.88 -25.67
CA SER A 91 -15.98 8.71 -26.53
C SER A 91 -16.67 7.43 -26.03
N HIS A 92 -17.22 7.42 -24.81
CA HIS A 92 -17.81 6.25 -24.14
C HIS A 92 -16.88 5.03 -24.01
N ILE A 93 -15.58 5.19 -24.27
CA ILE A 93 -14.60 4.10 -24.21
C ILE A 93 -14.26 3.80 -22.75
N TYR A 94 -14.15 4.82 -21.90
CA TYR A 94 -13.77 4.64 -20.49
C TYR A 94 -14.63 3.60 -19.77
N ALA A 95 -15.95 3.65 -19.94
CA ALA A 95 -16.89 2.74 -19.30
C ALA A 95 -16.73 1.27 -19.74
N GLN A 96 -16.17 1.03 -20.92
CA GLN A 96 -15.95 -0.30 -21.49
C GLN A 96 -14.57 -0.87 -21.17
N MET A 97 -13.68 -0.06 -20.58
CA MET A 97 -12.33 -0.48 -20.23
C MET A 97 -12.31 -1.49 -19.08
N ASP A 98 -11.31 -2.36 -19.12
CA ASP A 98 -11.03 -3.27 -18.01
C ASP A 98 -10.64 -2.50 -16.74
N PHE A 99 -10.82 -3.16 -15.59
CA PHE A 99 -10.56 -2.55 -14.30
C PHE A 99 -9.11 -2.06 -14.13
N ALA A 100 -8.12 -2.75 -14.70
CA ALA A 100 -6.73 -2.37 -14.52
C ALA A 100 -6.42 -1.05 -15.26
N THR A 101 -6.97 -0.86 -16.45
CA THR A 101 -6.85 0.39 -17.20
C THR A 101 -7.58 1.54 -16.50
N ARG A 102 -8.83 1.32 -16.05
CA ARG A 102 -9.58 2.34 -15.28
C ARG A 102 -8.87 2.73 -14.00
N ASN A 103 -8.29 1.76 -13.29
CA ASN A 103 -7.48 2.00 -12.10
C ASN A 103 -6.21 2.80 -12.41
N ARG A 104 -5.54 2.54 -13.54
CA ARG A 104 -4.39 3.36 -13.98
C ARG A 104 -4.79 4.83 -14.19
N TYR A 105 -6.00 5.09 -14.70
CA TYR A 105 -6.49 6.44 -14.91
C TYR A 105 -6.83 7.11 -13.57
N ARG A 106 -7.51 6.40 -12.65
CA ARG A 106 -7.75 6.88 -11.28
C ARG A 106 -6.45 7.23 -10.54
N ARG A 107 -5.41 6.41 -10.66
CA ARG A 107 -4.08 6.72 -10.10
C ARG A 107 -3.40 7.92 -10.78
N ALA A 108 -3.67 8.17 -12.05
CA ALA A 108 -3.18 9.36 -12.73
C ALA A 108 -3.86 10.62 -12.17
N VAL A 109 -5.18 10.58 -11.97
CA VAL A 109 -5.96 11.64 -11.32
C VAL A 109 -5.42 11.91 -9.91
N GLU A 110 -5.28 10.88 -9.07
CA GLU A 110 -4.71 10.97 -7.72
C GLU A 110 -3.33 11.63 -7.74
N GLY A 111 -2.44 11.18 -8.63
CA GLY A 111 -1.07 11.68 -8.73
C GLY A 111 -0.98 13.14 -9.18
N ILE A 112 -1.94 13.60 -9.99
CA ILE A 112 -2.05 15.01 -10.40
C ILE A 112 -2.65 15.84 -9.25
N ALA A 113 -3.78 15.40 -8.68
CA ALA A 113 -4.47 16.07 -7.59
C ALA A 113 -3.56 16.33 -6.39
N ARG A 114 -2.79 15.31 -5.97
CA ARG A 114 -1.84 15.38 -4.84
C ARG A 114 -0.77 16.48 -4.99
N ARG A 115 -0.51 16.93 -6.21
CA ARG A 115 0.49 17.96 -6.51
C ARG A 115 -0.14 19.27 -6.99
N SER A 116 -1.46 19.35 -6.98
CA SER A 116 -2.24 20.51 -7.37
C SER A 116 -2.93 21.13 -6.16
N LYS A 117 -3.63 22.25 -6.36
CA LYS A 117 -4.58 22.79 -5.36
C LYS A 117 -5.99 22.22 -5.52
N PHE A 118 -6.22 21.39 -6.52
CA PHE A 118 -7.52 20.86 -6.90
C PHE A 118 -7.75 19.47 -6.32
N THR A 119 -9.01 19.12 -6.08
CA THR A 119 -9.39 17.78 -5.61
C THR A 119 -9.28 16.75 -6.75
N GLU A 120 -9.27 15.45 -6.41
CA GLU A 120 -9.33 14.39 -7.42
C GLU A 120 -10.55 14.52 -8.33
N TYR A 121 -11.69 14.92 -7.75
CA TYR A 121 -12.92 15.19 -8.50
C TYR A 121 -12.73 16.33 -9.51
N ASP A 122 -12.14 17.46 -9.10
CA ASP A 122 -11.91 18.60 -9.99
C ASP A 122 -10.95 18.26 -11.14
N VAL A 123 -9.91 17.48 -10.86
CA VAL A 123 -8.96 17.00 -11.87
C VAL A 123 -9.66 16.08 -12.87
N ALA A 124 -10.48 15.15 -12.40
CA ALA A 124 -11.26 14.27 -13.27
C ALA A 124 -12.25 15.06 -14.14
N LEU A 125 -12.94 16.05 -13.55
CA LEU A 125 -13.89 16.90 -14.25
C LEU A 125 -13.21 17.71 -15.35
N LYS A 126 -12.06 18.34 -15.05
CA LYS A 126 -11.27 19.08 -16.04
C LYS A 126 -10.74 18.19 -17.16
N ALA A 127 -10.37 16.95 -16.86
CA ALA A 127 -9.94 16.00 -17.88
C ALA A 127 -11.08 15.63 -18.85
N VAL A 128 -12.30 15.42 -18.33
CA VAL A 128 -13.49 15.16 -19.14
C VAL A 128 -13.85 16.40 -19.98
N GLN A 129 -13.85 17.59 -19.38
CA GLN A 129 -14.12 18.85 -20.11
C GLN A 129 -13.16 19.08 -21.27
N LEU A 130 -11.87 18.76 -21.12
CA LEU A 130 -10.91 18.85 -22.21
C LEU A 130 -11.26 17.88 -23.35
N ALA A 131 -11.66 16.65 -23.03
CA ALA A 131 -12.11 15.67 -24.01
C ALA A 131 -13.43 16.08 -24.68
N GLU A 132 -14.38 16.65 -23.94
CA GLU A 132 -15.66 17.15 -24.48
C GLU A 132 -15.46 18.30 -25.45
N ASN A 133 -14.58 19.24 -25.10
CA ASN A 133 -14.23 20.37 -25.97
C ASN A 133 -13.62 19.87 -27.28
N HIS A 134 -12.72 18.89 -27.23
CA HIS A 134 -12.12 18.32 -28.45
C HIS A 134 -13.10 17.47 -29.25
N ALA A 135 -13.97 16.72 -28.56
CA ALA A 135 -15.01 15.90 -29.18
C ALA A 135 -16.03 16.76 -29.95
N SER A 136 -16.25 18.00 -29.54
CA SER A 136 -17.16 18.93 -30.24
C SER A 136 -16.66 19.29 -31.64
N ASP A 137 -15.33 19.35 -31.83
CA ASP A 137 -14.70 19.67 -33.11
C ASP A 137 -14.36 18.42 -33.93
N ASN A 138 -13.82 17.38 -33.29
CA ASN A 138 -13.43 16.12 -33.92
C ASN A 138 -13.72 14.91 -32.99
N PRO A 139 -14.92 14.32 -33.07
CA PRO A 139 -15.32 13.18 -32.23
C PRO A 139 -14.48 11.92 -32.41
N GLU A 140 -13.92 11.69 -33.61
CA GLU A 140 -13.14 10.47 -33.92
C GLU A 140 -11.67 10.57 -33.51
N ASP A 141 -11.20 11.75 -33.12
CA ASP A 141 -9.81 11.94 -32.70
C ASP A 141 -9.57 11.31 -31.32
N ARG A 142 -8.37 10.81 -31.08
CA ARG A 142 -7.96 10.24 -29.79
C ARG A 142 -8.04 11.26 -28.66
N ALA A 143 -7.93 12.54 -28.98
CA ALA A 143 -8.12 13.62 -28.02
C ALA A 143 -9.58 13.80 -27.56
N ALA A 144 -10.56 13.21 -28.23
CA ALA A 144 -11.95 13.11 -27.74
C ALA A 144 -12.13 12.05 -26.63
N HIS A 145 -11.05 11.44 -26.12
CA HIS A 145 -11.11 10.47 -25.03
C HIS A 145 -10.40 10.99 -23.77
N VAL A 146 -11.02 10.82 -22.60
CA VAL A 146 -10.46 11.30 -21.31
C VAL A 146 -9.05 10.75 -21.01
N GLY A 147 -8.75 9.52 -21.43
CA GLY A 147 -7.44 8.90 -21.26
C GLY A 147 -6.30 9.68 -21.91
N TYR A 148 -6.56 10.41 -23.00
CA TYR A 148 -5.56 11.22 -23.69
C TYR A 148 -4.97 12.30 -22.77
N TYR A 149 -5.80 12.93 -21.95
CA TYR A 149 -5.39 13.98 -21.01
C TYR A 149 -4.87 13.42 -19.67
N LEU A 150 -5.12 12.15 -19.34
CA LEU A 150 -4.64 11.56 -18.09
C LEU A 150 -3.27 10.90 -18.22
N ILE A 151 -3.02 10.21 -19.33
CA ILE A 151 -1.86 9.34 -19.48
C ILE A 151 -1.06 9.57 -20.77
N ASP A 152 -1.57 10.36 -21.70
CA ASP A 152 -0.98 10.53 -23.03
C ASP A 152 -0.56 12.00 -23.30
N HIS A 153 -0.43 12.36 -24.58
CA HIS A 153 0.06 13.64 -25.06
C HIS A 153 -0.74 14.87 -24.58
N GLY A 154 -2.03 14.72 -24.23
CA GLY A 154 -2.84 15.81 -23.68
C GLY A 154 -2.54 16.15 -22.22
N ARG A 155 -1.78 15.29 -21.53
CA ARG A 155 -1.51 15.43 -20.10
C ARG A 155 -0.88 16.75 -19.66
N PRO A 156 0.11 17.33 -20.36
CA PRO A 156 0.67 18.62 -19.97
C PRO A 156 -0.36 19.76 -19.94
N VAL A 157 -1.38 19.70 -20.82
CA VAL A 157 -2.47 20.68 -20.86
C VAL A 157 -3.30 20.58 -19.57
N LEU A 158 -3.67 19.37 -19.18
CA LEU A 158 -4.39 19.12 -17.93
C LEU A 158 -3.58 19.56 -16.71
N GLU A 159 -2.29 19.22 -16.67
CA GLU A 159 -1.40 19.57 -15.55
C GLU A 159 -1.23 21.09 -15.40
N CYS A 160 -1.19 21.83 -16.51
CA CYS A 160 -1.18 23.29 -16.52
C CYS A 160 -2.53 23.85 -16.02
N LEU A 161 -3.64 23.31 -16.52
CA LEU A 161 -5.00 23.75 -16.17
C LEU A 161 -5.36 23.55 -14.68
N VAL A 162 -4.71 22.61 -14.01
CA VAL A 162 -4.88 22.33 -12.57
C VAL A 162 -3.75 22.93 -11.73
N GLU A 163 -2.91 23.82 -12.27
CA GLU A 163 -1.79 24.43 -11.54
C GLU A 163 -0.89 23.40 -10.82
N MET A 164 -0.61 22.27 -11.48
CA MET A 164 0.19 21.20 -10.88
C MET A 164 1.61 21.69 -10.58
N ARG A 165 2.06 21.54 -9.33
CA ARG A 165 3.42 21.86 -8.92
C ARG A 165 4.40 20.85 -9.51
N LEU A 166 5.25 21.32 -10.42
CA LEU A 166 6.31 20.53 -11.04
C LEU A 166 7.57 20.58 -10.16
N THR A 167 7.78 19.55 -9.35
CA THR A 167 9.05 19.40 -8.63
C THR A 167 10.12 18.76 -9.53
N PRO A 168 11.42 19.00 -9.29
CA PRO A 168 12.51 18.46 -10.12
C PRO A 168 12.46 16.92 -10.26
N ALA A 169 12.10 16.22 -9.17
CA ALA A 169 11.93 14.77 -9.18
C ALA A 169 10.82 14.30 -10.14
N VAL A 170 9.74 15.08 -10.29
CA VAL A 170 8.64 14.79 -11.21
C VAL A 170 9.05 15.07 -12.65
N MET A 171 9.81 16.13 -12.88
CA MET A 171 10.38 16.43 -14.19
C MET A 171 11.31 15.30 -14.64
N LEU A 172 12.15 14.78 -13.74
CA LEU A 172 13.03 13.65 -14.00
C LEU A 172 12.24 12.35 -14.27
N ASP A 173 11.19 12.05 -13.50
CA ASP A 173 10.35 10.87 -13.74
C ASP A 173 9.61 10.96 -15.09
N LYS A 174 9.12 12.15 -15.45
CA LYS A 174 8.52 12.41 -16.77
C LYS A 174 9.52 12.19 -17.89
N LEU A 175 10.73 12.72 -17.77
CA LEU A 175 11.78 12.58 -18.77
C LEU A 175 12.22 11.11 -18.93
N ARG A 176 12.38 10.40 -17.81
CA ARG A 176 12.70 8.97 -17.78
C ARG A 176 11.63 8.12 -18.48
N ARG A 177 10.34 8.41 -18.22
CA ARG A 177 9.22 7.71 -18.86
C ARG A 177 9.06 8.08 -20.34
N ARG A 178 9.44 9.31 -20.72
CA ARG A 178 9.35 9.78 -22.11
C ARG A 178 10.46 9.20 -22.98
N PHE A 179 11.65 8.98 -22.42
CA PHE A 179 12.81 8.48 -23.14
C PHE A 179 13.39 7.20 -22.48
N PRO A 180 12.60 6.12 -22.38
CA PRO A 180 13.04 4.90 -21.70
C PRO A 180 14.27 4.29 -22.38
N LEU A 181 14.33 4.36 -23.71
CA LEU A 181 15.45 3.88 -24.51
C LEU A 181 16.73 4.67 -24.25
N ILE A 182 16.64 6.01 -24.18
CA ILE A 182 17.81 6.85 -23.92
C ILE A 182 18.35 6.58 -22.52
N CYS A 183 17.48 6.47 -21.51
CA CYS A 183 17.89 6.13 -20.15
C CYS A 183 18.55 4.75 -20.05
N TYR A 184 18.00 3.76 -20.77
CA TYR A 184 18.57 2.42 -20.82
C TYR A 184 19.95 2.42 -21.49
N LEU A 185 20.05 3.02 -22.69
CA LEU A 185 21.31 3.12 -23.43
C LEU A 185 22.36 3.92 -22.66
N SER A 186 21.99 5.04 -22.04
CA SER A 186 22.92 5.86 -21.25
C SER A 186 23.48 5.10 -20.04
N SER A 187 22.62 4.31 -19.37
CA SER A 187 23.05 3.47 -18.25
C SER A 187 24.01 2.38 -18.73
N MET A 188 23.69 1.72 -19.84
CA MET A 188 24.55 0.70 -20.44
C MET A 188 25.92 1.28 -20.84
N THR A 189 25.94 2.42 -21.54
CA THR A 189 27.20 3.08 -21.93
C THR A 189 28.02 3.52 -20.73
N PHE A 190 27.37 3.98 -19.65
CA PHE A 190 28.06 4.38 -18.42
C PHE A 190 28.76 3.19 -17.76
N PHE A 191 28.09 2.04 -17.63
CA PHE A 191 28.70 0.84 -17.08
C PHE A 191 29.85 0.31 -17.92
N ILE A 192 29.71 0.34 -19.25
CA ILE A 192 30.78 -0.06 -20.17
C ILE A 192 32.00 0.85 -19.99
N LEU A 193 31.78 2.18 -19.99
CA LEU A 193 32.86 3.15 -19.83
C LEU A 193 33.57 3.00 -18.46
N ALA A 194 32.80 2.84 -17.39
CA ALA A 194 33.35 2.62 -16.05
C ALA A 194 34.19 1.34 -15.97
N ALA A 195 33.71 0.24 -16.55
CA ALA A 195 34.45 -1.02 -16.62
C ALA A 195 35.75 -0.87 -17.44
N THR A 196 35.71 -0.17 -18.57
CA THR A 196 36.91 0.09 -19.37
C THR A 196 37.94 0.93 -18.62
N ILE A 197 37.51 1.98 -17.92
CA ILE A 197 38.41 2.85 -17.12
C ILE A 197 39.05 2.03 -15.98
N LEU A 198 38.25 1.21 -15.29
CA LEU A 198 38.74 0.36 -14.21
C LEU A 198 39.77 -0.67 -14.71
N PHE A 199 39.53 -1.26 -15.88
CA PHE A 199 40.46 -2.20 -16.51
C PHE A 199 41.80 -1.54 -16.85
N PHE A 200 41.77 -0.36 -17.48
CA PHE A 200 43.00 0.39 -17.80
C PHE A 200 43.73 0.86 -16.54
N ALA A 201 43.01 1.29 -15.51
CA ALA A 201 43.62 1.66 -14.22
C ALA A 201 44.32 0.45 -13.57
N ALA A 202 43.65 -0.71 -13.50
CA ALA A 202 44.22 -1.94 -12.96
C ALA A 202 45.47 -2.40 -13.76
N ALA A 203 45.44 -2.28 -15.09
CA ALA A 203 46.58 -2.60 -15.94
C ALA A 203 47.78 -1.67 -15.68
N HIS A 204 47.55 -0.37 -15.45
CA HIS A 204 48.61 0.59 -15.15
C HIS A 204 49.22 0.40 -13.74
N TYR A 205 48.47 -0.12 -12.77
CA TYR A 205 49.00 -0.44 -11.43
C TYR A 205 49.77 -1.76 -11.37
N SER A 206 49.72 -2.58 -12.42
CA SER A 206 50.34 -3.91 -12.50
C SER A 206 51.71 -3.91 -13.21
N VAL A 207 52.18 -2.74 -13.66
CA VAL A 207 53.47 -2.50 -14.34
C VAL A 207 54.34 -1.63 -13.45
#